data_AF-T1FVH8-F1
#
_entry.id   AF-T1FVH8-F1
#
_cell.length_a   1.000
_cell.length_b   1.000
_cell.length_c   1.000
_cell.angle_alpha   90.00
_cell.angle_beta   90.00
_cell.angle_gamma   90.00
#
_symmetry.space_group_name_H-M   'P 1'
#
loop_
_entity.id
_entity.type
_entity.pdbx_description
1 polymer ?
#
loop_
_entity_poly.entity_id
_entity_poly.type
_entity_poly.pdbx_seq_one_letter_code
_entity_poly.pdbx_strand_id
1 'polypeptide(L)'
;MASLAQSTSSSSSSSLSSSSSSSLSSSSSSSSSSSSFCEDGGEIVLKVPHEFMVFPLGFVVDAGGSLSKIVYRSKKDYHNGKLLKPSEFGLLRLRYFKMDDVYQIIDFLKQNCDVISKTGSGSKTGGENRKESESEEVNTWFITGVTTQHFKAKLENSFSIKTKIYSEMVAVQESTKLTPYLKLGFYDLDLEAFTFAATHIRTTARAFLKLPTPLGEEDSKKSNILATVDTSVAATTTAATAAADAATTAATTATATADGDVIKMEKSFEGFHVSSPYNNINTGSPLFELMTSSNDREWADKYLRQSSDSIVTPSVMMLFGSAQVTFLVNERYEIKIVDYSSAAGKTLFGLMEEVLKEQDFENFMDMAAKGDLTKVTTMISDLRNYEHVEQDTYSILPDDYPAFQLGKLTSSNAKGKGSYSKEDLAAGILNLLASFISKVALQNCLIQKTSHAYFCGSLMRYEVARKMITTNFLADVFWLALETGKVVKPVFVRQPGFLVALGVWAANVQLTKNLEENK
;
A
#
# COMPACT_ATOMS: atom_id res chain seq x y z
N MET A 1 -51.93 25.33 -27.56
CA MET A 1 -52.91 26.25 -26.93
C MET A 1 -52.81 26.05 -25.42
N ALA A 2 -53.02 27.12 -24.61
CA ALA A 2 -53.41 27.16 -23.18
C ALA A 2 -52.86 26.11 -22.17
N SER A 3 -52.47 26.42 -20.94
CA SER A 3 -52.43 27.68 -20.18
C SER A 3 -51.38 27.56 -19.04
N LEU A 4 -50.98 28.69 -18.44
CA LEU A 4 -50.30 28.69 -17.15
C LEU A 4 -51.27 28.30 -16.02
N ALA A 5 -50.72 27.73 -14.95
CA ALA A 5 -51.08 28.06 -13.57
C ALA A 5 -49.90 27.75 -12.63
N GLN A 6 -49.47 28.72 -11.82
CA GLN A 6 -48.68 28.47 -10.62
C GLN A 6 -49.64 28.27 -9.44
N SER A 7 -49.23 27.51 -8.43
CA SER A 7 -49.76 27.67 -7.08
C SER A 7 -48.62 27.60 -6.07
N THR A 8 -48.58 28.58 -5.18
CA THR A 8 -47.69 28.62 -4.03
C THR A 8 -48.49 28.23 -2.79
N SER A 9 -47.88 27.46 -1.89
CA SER A 9 -48.33 27.38 -0.51
C SER A 9 -47.11 27.35 0.42
N SER A 10 -47.15 28.20 1.43
CA SER A 10 -46.13 28.30 2.47
C SER A 10 -46.73 27.81 3.79
N SER A 11 -45.98 27.00 4.51
CA SER A 11 -46.21 26.71 5.92
C SER A 11 -44.87 26.68 6.65
N SER A 12 -44.91 27.02 7.93
CA SER A 12 -43.75 27.56 8.65
C SER A 12 -43.27 26.67 9.78
N SER A 13 -41.95 26.60 9.92
CA SER A 13 -41.20 26.46 11.18
C SER A 13 -41.69 25.43 12.22
N SER A 14 -40.90 24.37 12.40
CA SER A 14 -40.58 23.88 13.74
C SER A 14 -39.07 23.64 13.85
N SER A 15 -38.45 24.23 14.87
CA SER A 15 -37.02 24.07 15.16
C SER A 15 -36.84 23.04 16.25
N LEU A 16 -36.13 21.95 15.95
CA LEU A 16 -35.62 21.02 16.96
C LEU A 16 -34.11 20.92 16.86
N SER A 17 -33.46 21.04 18.02
CA SER A 17 -32.01 21.12 18.18
C SER A 17 -31.39 19.78 18.55
N SER A 18 -30.07 19.72 18.39
CA SER A 18 -29.14 18.91 19.20
C SER A 18 -29.35 17.38 19.28
N SER A 19 -28.52 16.66 18.52
CA SER A 19 -27.70 15.57 19.08
C SER A 19 -26.36 15.46 18.33
N SER A 20 -25.36 16.22 18.78
CA SER A 20 -24.00 16.14 18.25
C SER A 20 -23.31 14.86 18.75
N SER A 21 -23.02 13.91 17.85
CA SER A 21 -22.27 12.69 18.17
C SER A 21 -20.79 13.00 18.41
N SER A 22 -20.40 13.08 19.68
CA SER A 22 -19.01 13.27 20.09
C SER A 22 -18.15 12.07 19.70
N SER A 23 -17.13 12.28 18.87
CA SER A 23 -16.08 11.30 18.61
C SER A 23 -15.22 11.08 19.87
N LEU A 24 -15.39 9.92 20.51
CA LEU A 24 -14.61 9.52 21.68
C LEU A 24 -13.18 9.16 21.27
N SER A 25 -12.24 10.08 21.51
CA SER A 25 -10.82 9.86 21.33
C SER A 25 -10.25 8.98 22.46
N SER A 26 -10.06 7.70 22.17
CA SER A 26 -9.43 6.73 23.07
C SER A 26 -7.92 7.00 23.21
N SER A 27 -7.54 7.74 24.26
CA SER A 27 -6.15 8.12 24.53
C SER A 27 -5.30 6.96 25.10
N SER A 28 -4.81 6.06 24.23
CA SER A 28 -3.80 5.06 24.61
C SER A 28 -2.39 5.65 24.61
N SER A 29 -1.83 5.92 25.80
CA SER A 29 -0.51 6.53 25.96
C SER A 29 0.64 5.51 25.81
N SER A 30 1.43 5.62 24.73
CA SER A 30 2.67 4.87 24.56
C SER A 30 3.74 5.72 23.84
N SER A 31 4.90 5.89 24.50
CA SER A 31 6.18 6.40 23.97
C SER A 31 6.12 7.43 22.84
N SER A 32 6.20 8.73 23.17
CA SER A 32 6.23 9.81 22.19
C SER A 32 7.53 9.84 21.38
N SER A 33 7.54 9.21 20.20
CA SER A 33 8.32 9.77 19.09
C SER A 33 7.66 11.09 18.67
N SER A 34 8.46 12.14 18.50
CA SER A 34 7.92 13.44 18.09
C SER A 34 7.56 13.40 16.61
N SER A 35 6.27 13.23 16.30
CA SER A 35 5.78 13.21 14.92
C SER A 35 6.37 14.36 14.08
N SER A 36 6.99 13.97 12.98
CA SER A 36 7.50 14.85 11.92
C SER A 36 6.36 15.66 11.29
N PHE A 37 5.12 15.16 11.38
CA PHE A 37 3.91 15.84 10.91
C PHE A 37 3.10 16.47 12.04
N CYS A 38 2.53 17.63 11.77
CA CYS A 38 1.32 18.13 12.44
C CYS A 38 0.34 18.71 11.40
N GLU A 39 -0.91 18.94 11.79
CA GLU A 39 -1.92 19.56 10.92
C GLU A 39 -2.15 21.01 11.34
N ASP A 40 -2.28 21.92 10.37
CA ASP A 40 -2.63 23.32 10.59
C ASP A 40 -3.60 23.81 9.49
N GLY A 41 -4.84 24.09 9.87
CA GLY A 41 -5.86 24.64 8.95
C GLY A 41 -6.21 23.71 7.77
N GLY A 42 -6.18 22.39 7.98
CA GLY A 42 -6.40 21.38 6.93
C GLY A 42 -5.18 21.12 6.04
N GLU A 43 -4.01 21.63 6.39
CA GLU A 43 -2.75 21.39 5.68
C GLU A 43 -1.81 20.54 6.53
N ILE A 44 -1.14 19.57 5.91
CA ILE A 44 -0.14 18.73 6.56
C ILE A 44 1.18 19.51 6.58
N VAL A 45 1.77 19.71 7.76
CA VAL A 45 3.06 20.37 7.95
C VAL A 45 4.11 19.33 8.34
N LEU A 46 5.08 19.09 7.44
CA LEU A 46 6.26 18.25 7.66
C LEU A 46 7.43 19.09 8.17
N LYS A 47 8.00 18.69 9.31
CA LYS A 47 9.27 19.19 9.84
C LYS A 47 10.44 18.57 9.07
N VAL A 48 11.42 19.38 8.67
CA VAL A 48 12.64 18.94 7.98
C VAL A 48 13.89 19.60 8.59
N PRO A 49 15.10 19.01 8.45
CA PRO A 49 16.34 19.71 8.78
C PRO A 49 16.49 21.00 7.97
N HIS A 50 17.08 22.05 8.56
CA HIS A 50 17.18 23.38 7.92
C HIS A 50 17.93 23.36 6.57
N GLU A 51 18.85 22.41 6.36
CA GLU A 51 19.54 22.22 5.08
C GLU A 51 18.62 21.87 3.90
N PHE A 52 17.38 21.43 4.15
CA PHE A 52 16.35 21.19 3.13
C PHE A 52 15.56 22.46 2.78
N MET A 53 15.77 23.57 3.50
CA MET A 53 15.15 24.86 3.21
C MET A 53 16.10 25.83 2.48
N VAL A 54 17.34 25.41 2.19
CA VAL A 54 18.36 26.16 1.43
C VAL A 54 18.00 26.13 -0.06
N PHE A 55 16.96 26.89 -0.40
CA PHE A 55 16.23 26.75 -1.67
C PHE A 55 15.50 28.07 -2.02
N PRO A 56 15.67 28.67 -3.24
CA PRO A 56 15.27 30.07 -3.48
C PRO A 56 13.74 30.30 -3.63
N LEU A 57 13.13 29.92 -4.74
CA LEU A 57 11.69 29.59 -4.80
C LEU A 57 11.23 28.59 -3.72
N GLY A 58 9.91 28.56 -3.50
CA GLY A 58 9.29 27.92 -2.36
C GLY A 58 8.37 26.73 -2.67
N PHE A 59 8.29 26.19 -3.89
CA PHE A 59 7.36 25.09 -4.18
C PHE A 59 7.88 24.04 -5.17
N VAL A 60 7.28 22.86 -5.10
CA VAL A 60 7.36 21.76 -6.08
C VAL A 60 5.95 21.30 -6.44
N VAL A 61 5.78 20.89 -7.70
CA VAL A 61 4.55 20.32 -8.25
C VAL A 61 4.82 18.89 -8.73
N ASP A 62 4.02 17.92 -8.25
CA ASP A 62 3.81 16.60 -8.86
C ASP A 62 2.35 16.52 -9.36
N ALA A 63 2.12 16.73 -10.65
CA ALA A 63 0.79 16.63 -11.25
C ALA A 63 0.58 15.27 -11.93
N GLY A 64 -0.04 14.34 -11.20
CA GLY A 64 -0.41 13.03 -11.73
C GLY A 64 -1.59 13.11 -12.71
N GLY A 65 -2.07 11.94 -13.16
CA GLY A 65 -3.20 11.84 -14.08
C GLY A 65 -4.60 11.99 -13.45
N SER A 66 -4.68 12.23 -12.13
CA SER A 66 -5.92 12.31 -11.33
C SER A 66 -5.78 13.25 -10.12
N LEU A 67 -4.61 13.30 -9.48
CA LEU A 67 -4.31 14.16 -8.33
C LEU A 67 -2.95 14.85 -8.48
N SER A 68 -2.94 16.16 -8.24
CA SER A 68 -1.73 16.95 -8.00
C SER A 68 -1.33 16.90 -6.52
N LYS A 69 -0.02 16.95 -6.26
CA LYS A 69 0.57 17.15 -4.93
C LYS A 69 1.54 18.30 -4.97
N ILE A 70 1.38 19.19 -4.00
CA ILE A 70 2.17 20.41 -3.85
C ILE A 70 2.95 20.30 -2.54
N VAL A 71 4.27 20.44 -2.63
CA VAL A 71 5.16 20.59 -1.47
C VAL A 71 5.65 22.03 -1.50
N TYR A 72 5.37 22.82 -0.46
CA TYR A 72 5.69 24.24 -0.47
C TYR A 72 6.03 24.86 0.88
N ARG A 73 6.80 25.95 0.84
CA ARG A 73 7.13 26.85 1.93
C ARG A 73 6.02 27.90 2.06
N SER A 74 5.29 27.93 3.18
CA SER A 74 4.13 28.82 3.32
C SER A 74 4.49 30.20 3.86
N LYS A 75 3.78 31.23 3.38
CA LYS A 75 3.80 32.59 3.96
C LYS A 75 3.26 32.66 5.40
N LYS A 76 2.57 31.61 5.88
CA LYS A 76 2.19 31.45 7.30
C LYS A 76 3.43 31.24 8.19
N ASP A 77 4.46 30.60 7.64
CA ASP A 77 5.62 30.12 8.38
C ASP A 77 6.90 30.90 8.02
N TYR A 78 6.96 31.50 6.83
CA TYR A 78 8.15 32.17 6.26
C TYR A 78 7.85 33.53 5.62
N HIS A 79 8.88 34.36 5.52
CA HIS A 79 8.93 35.55 4.67
C HIS A 79 10.33 35.73 4.09
N ASN A 80 10.44 35.81 2.76
CA ASN A 80 11.71 35.93 2.03
C ASN A 80 12.74 34.85 2.43
N GLY A 81 12.29 33.60 2.56
CA GLY A 81 13.08 32.43 2.93
C GLY A 81 13.38 32.27 4.41
N LYS A 82 13.11 33.29 5.24
CA LYS A 82 13.36 33.25 6.68
C LYS A 82 12.09 32.83 7.43
N LEU A 83 12.24 31.94 8.41
CA LEU A 83 11.14 31.58 9.30
C LEU A 83 10.64 32.81 10.08
N LEU A 84 9.32 32.95 10.18
CA LEU A 84 8.66 34.00 10.99
C LEU A 84 8.73 33.72 12.50
N LYS A 85 8.96 32.46 12.89
CA LYS A 85 9.12 32.02 14.27
C LYS A 85 10.36 31.11 14.37
N PRO A 86 11.29 31.34 15.32
CA PRO A 86 12.41 30.43 15.54
C PRO A 86 11.96 28.98 15.76
N SER A 87 12.67 28.03 15.14
CA SER A 87 12.38 26.59 15.18
C SER A 87 13.67 25.82 14.95
N GLU A 88 13.80 24.65 15.58
CA GLU A 88 14.90 23.69 15.32
C GLU A 88 14.80 23.05 13.93
N PHE A 89 13.62 23.14 13.30
CA PHE A 89 13.29 22.52 12.02
C PHE A 89 12.75 23.54 11.02
N GLY A 90 13.02 23.31 9.73
CA GLY A 90 12.25 23.88 8.63
C GLY A 90 10.86 23.25 8.54
N LEU A 91 9.93 23.94 7.86
CA LEU A 91 8.54 23.52 7.72
C LEU A 91 8.15 23.48 6.24
N LEU A 92 7.75 22.29 5.76
CA LEU A 92 7.17 22.08 4.43
C LEU A 92 5.68 21.77 4.57
N ARG A 93 4.84 22.44 3.80
CA ARG A 93 3.41 22.14 3.73
C ARG A 93 3.12 21.23 2.54
N LEU A 94 2.34 20.18 2.79
CA LEU A 94 1.97 19.15 1.84
C LEU A 94 0.47 19.27 1.56
N ARG A 95 0.09 19.48 0.29
CA ARG A 95 -1.30 19.70 -0.11
C ARG A 95 -1.68 18.93 -1.39
N TYR A 96 -2.83 18.26 -1.37
CA TYR A 96 -3.45 17.61 -2.53
C TYR A 96 -4.36 18.59 -3.29
N PHE A 97 -4.46 18.41 -4.60
CA PHE A 97 -5.46 19.05 -5.46
C PHE A 97 -6.06 18.00 -6.40
N LYS A 98 -7.38 18.04 -6.63
CA LYS A 98 -8.02 17.35 -7.76
C LYS A 98 -7.54 18.02 -9.07
N MET A 99 -7.43 17.26 -10.16
CA MET A 99 -6.87 17.76 -11.43
C MET A 99 -7.84 18.60 -12.27
N ASP A 100 -9.08 18.69 -11.81
CA ASP A 100 -10.26 19.28 -12.48
C ASP A 100 -10.03 20.73 -12.91
N ASP A 101 -9.31 21.51 -12.11
CA ASP A 101 -8.89 22.88 -12.42
C ASP A 101 -7.45 23.14 -11.96
N VAL A 102 -6.55 23.19 -12.94
CA VAL A 102 -5.12 23.39 -12.72
C VAL A 102 -4.73 24.84 -12.39
N TYR A 103 -5.63 25.81 -12.63
CA TYR A 103 -5.37 27.22 -12.34
C TYR A 103 -5.47 27.50 -10.84
N GLN A 104 -6.31 26.77 -10.12
CA GLN A 104 -6.41 26.84 -8.65
C GLN A 104 -5.06 26.55 -7.96
N ILE A 105 -4.22 25.67 -8.53
CA ILE A 105 -2.86 25.42 -8.04
C ILE A 105 -1.99 26.68 -8.15
N ILE A 106 -2.05 27.36 -9.30
CA ILE A 106 -1.26 28.56 -9.58
C ILE A 106 -1.67 29.70 -8.64
N ASP A 107 -2.96 29.95 -8.51
CA ASP A 107 -3.46 31.06 -7.70
C ASP A 107 -3.36 30.76 -6.19
N PHE A 108 -3.53 29.51 -5.78
CA PHE A 108 -3.18 29.06 -4.43
C PHE A 108 -1.71 29.35 -4.10
N LEU A 109 -0.78 29.00 -5.00
CA LEU A 109 0.65 29.25 -4.80
C LEU A 109 0.97 30.75 -4.75
N LYS A 110 0.40 31.58 -5.63
CA LYS A 110 0.55 33.05 -5.57
C LYS A 110 0.11 33.61 -4.22
N GLN A 111 -1.01 33.13 -3.69
CA GLN A 111 -1.56 33.56 -2.40
C GLN A 111 -0.71 33.07 -1.23
N ASN A 112 -0.35 31.78 -1.19
CA ASN A 112 0.11 31.09 0.03
C ASN A 112 1.61 30.76 0.10
N CYS A 113 2.36 30.81 -1.02
CA CYS A 113 3.75 30.35 -1.09
C CYS A 113 4.78 31.47 -0.94
N ASP A 114 5.82 31.25 -0.13
CA ASP A 114 6.97 32.14 0.04
C ASP A 114 8.04 31.85 -1.03
N VAL A 115 7.85 32.47 -2.19
CA VAL A 115 8.68 32.36 -3.40
C VAL A 115 9.70 33.49 -3.42
N ILE A 116 10.98 33.18 -3.19
CA ILE A 116 12.07 34.16 -3.32
C ILE A 116 12.53 34.17 -4.78
N SER A 117 12.20 35.21 -5.54
CA SER A 117 12.85 35.44 -6.83
C SER A 117 14.25 35.99 -6.59
N LYS A 118 15.30 35.28 -7.04
CA LYS A 118 16.68 35.82 -7.14
C LYS A 118 16.82 36.82 -8.31
N THR A 119 15.77 37.58 -8.60
CA THR A 119 15.77 38.77 -9.46
C THR A 119 16.47 39.89 -8.70
N GLY A 120 17.80 39.89 -8.76
CA GLY A 120 18.64 40.75 -7.92
C GLY A 120 18.33 42.23 -8.11
N SER A 121 18.19 42.95 -6.98
CA SER A 121 18.16 44.41 -6.90
C SER A 121 19.56 45.00 -7.15
N GLY A 122 20.21 44.58 -8.23
CA GLY A 122 21.50 45.09 -8.67
C GLY A 122 21.32 46.45 -9.34
N SER A 123 22.05 47.45 -8.86
CA SER A 123 22.09 48.76 -9.50
C SER A 123 22.55 48.63 -10.96
N LYS A 124 21.83 49.28 -11.90
CA LYS A 124 22.25 49.37 -13.30
C LYS A 124 23.39 50.39 -13.47
N THR A 125 24.58 50.03 -13.00
CA THR A 125 25.85 50.67 -13.37
C THR A 125 26.56 49.78 -14.40
N GLY A 126 27.01 50.37 -15.51
CA GLY A 126 27.28 49.65 -16.75
C GLY A 126 28.44 48.63 -16.72
N GLY A 127 28.31 47.59 -17.53
CA GLY A 127 29.30 46.56 -17.79
C GLY A 127 28.74 45.55 -18.80
N GLU A 128 29.19 45.60 -20.05
CA GLU A 128 28.67 44.78 -21.14
C GLU A 128 29.23 43.34 -21.12
N ASN A 129 28.59 42.43 -21.87
CA ASN A 129 29.11 41.11 -22.23
C ASN A 129 29.37 40.11 -21.07
N ARG A 130 28.39 39.91 -20.18
CA ARG A 130 28.25 38.63 -19.47
C ARG A 130 27.27 37.72 -20.21
N LYS A 131 27.65 36.48 -20.49
CA LYS A 131 26.85 35.54 -21.32
C LYS A 131 25.50 35.24 -20.67
N GLU A 132 24.42 35.40 -21.42
CA GLU A 132 23.05 35.10 -20.94
C GLU A 132 22.90 33.63 -20.50
N SER A 133 23.61 32.70 -21.15
CA SER A 133 23.57 31.26 -20.87
C SER A 133 23.90 30.87 -19.43
N GLU A 134 24.82 31.59 -18.77
CA GLU A 134 25.16 31.34 -17.36
C GLU A 134 24.07 31.86 -16.40
N SER A 135 23.22 32.78 -16.86
CA SER A 135 22.16 33.39 -16.04
C SER A 135 20.83 32.63 -16.09
N GLU A 136 20.52 31.94 -17.18
CA GLU A 136 19.30 31.11 -17.29
C GLU A 136 19.37 29.85 -16.42
N GLU A 137 20.54 29.22 -16.31
CA GLU A 137 20.69 27.97 -15.55
C GLU A 137 20.47 28.17 -14.04
N VAL A 138 20.91 29.31 -13.49
CA VAL A 138 20.71 29.69 -12.07
C VAL A 138 19.23 29.82 -11.69
N ASN A 139 18.33 30.02 -12.66
CA ASN A 139 16.89 30.16 -12.46
C ASN A 139 16.08 29.01 -13.07
N THR A 140 16.64 27.79 -13.15
CA THR A 140 15.97 26.61 -13.69
C THR A 140 15.55 25.57 -12.64
N TRP A 141 14.29 25.15 -12.67
CA TRP A 141 13.53 24.54 -11.56
C TRP A 141 13.06 23.12 -11.86
N PHE A 142 13.24 22.15 -10.95
CA PHE A 142 12.65 20.81 -11.14
C PHE A 142 11.18 20.75 -10.68
N ILE A 143 10.34 20.17 -11.53
CA ILE A 143 8.94 19.80 -11.28
C ILE A 143 8.65 18.45 -11.97
N THR A 144 7.59 17.73 -11.59
CA THR A 144 7.33 16.36 -12.12
C THR A 144 5.83 16.08 -12.27
N GLY A 145 5.46 14.87 -12.66
CA GLY A 145 4.08 14.45 -12.89
C GLY A 145 3.66 14.57 -14.35
N VAL A 146 3.07 13.49 -14.88
CA VAL A 146 2.63 13.36 -16.29
C VAL A 146 1.76 14.51 -16.83
N THR A 147 0.98 15.23 -16.02
CA THR A 147 0.16 16.36 -16.50
C THR A 147 0.85 17.72 -16.39
N THR A 148 1.95 17.84 -15.63
CA THR A 148 2.67 19.11 -15.39
C THR A 148 3.12 19.80 -16.67
N GLN A 149 3.50 19.03 -17.68
CA GLN A 149 3.88 19.53 -19.01
C GLN A 149 2.82 20.46 -19.64
N HIS A 150 1.52 20.25 -19.37
CA HIS A 150 0.43 21.01 -20.01
C HIS A 150 0.22 22.41 -19.41
N PHE A 151 0.70 22.66 -18.19
CA PHE A 151 0.58 23.96 -17.51
C PHE A 151 1.91 24.56 -17.05
N LYS A 152 3.02 23.84 -17.25
CA LYS A 152 4.42 24.29 -17.10
C LYS A 152 4.64 25.75 -17.51
N ALA A 153 4.34 26.10 -18.76
CA ALA A 153 4.55 27.46 -19.28
C ALA A 153 3.75 28.54 -18.53
N LYS A 154 2.61 28.19 -17.91
CA LYS A 154 1.78 29.11 -17.12
C LYS A 154 2.29 29.25 -15.68
N LEU A 155 2.91 28.22 -15.10
CA LEU A 155 3.70 28.35 -13.87
C LEU A 155 4.92 29.25 -14.11
N GLU A 156 5.68 28.98 -15.17
CA GLU A 156 6.87 29.75 -15.57
C GLU A 156 6.56 31.25 -15.71
N ASN A 157 5.51 31.59 -16.46
CA ASN A 157 5.07 32.97 -16.63
C ASN A 157 4.46 33.58 -15.35
N SER A 158 3.85 32.79 -14.47
CA SER A 158 3.20 33.30 -13.23
C SER A 158 4.19 33.61 -12.11
N PHE A 159 5.37 33.00 -12.13
CA PHE A 159 6.41 33.17 -11.10
C PHE A 159 7.74 33.70 -11.65
N SER A 160 7.82 34.01 -12.95
CA SER A 160 9.02 34.48 -13.65
C SER A 160 10.23 33.53 -13.52
N ILE A 161 10.00 32.23 -13.72
CA ILE A 161 10.96 31.14 -13.50
C ILE A 161 11.11 30.27 -14.75
N LYS A 162 12.22 29.54 -14.88
CA LYS A 162 12.38 28.46 -15.87
C LYS A 162 12.23 27.12 -15.17
N THR A 163 11.69 26.09 -15.82
CA THR A 163 11.47 24.76 -15.24
C THR A 163 11.91 23.65 -16.20
N LYS A 164 12.42 22.54 -15.64
CA LYS A 164 12.73 21.27 -16.32
C LYS A 164 11.86 20.17 -15.69
N ILE A 165 11.30 19.28 -16.52
CA ILE A 165 10.59 18.09 -16.03
C ILE A 165 11.63 17.11 -15.47
N TYR A 166 11.44 16.68 -14.23
CA TYR A 166 12.26 15.70 -13.54
C TYR A 166 11.57 14.33 -13.55
N SER A 167 12.35 13.26 -13.65
CA SER A 167 11.79 11.89 -13.71
C SER A 167 11.15 11.50 -12.38
N GLU A 168 9.90 11.06 -12.42
CA GLU A 168 9.18 10.52 -11.25
C GLU A 168 9.96 9.37 -10.59
N MET A 169 10.63 8.52 -11.39
CA MET A 169 11.48 7.43 -10.88
C MET A 169 12.68 7.95 -10.08
N VAL A 170 13.41 8.92 -10.62
CA VAL A 170 14.59 9.47 -9.93
C VAL A 170 14.16 10.21 -8.68
N ALA A 171 13.02 10.90 -8.71
CA ALA A 171 12.44 11.51 -7.52
C ALA A 171 12.07 10.46 -6.44
N VAL A 172 11.44 9.35 -6.82
CA VAL A 172 11.19 8.24 -5.88
C VAL A 172 12.49 7.77 -5.24
N GLN A 173 13.57 7.59 -6.02
CA GLN A 173 14.87 7.20 -5.50
C GLN A 173 15.44 8.21 -4.49
N GLU A 174 15.45 9.51 -4.82
CA GLU A 174 15.98 10.54 -3.91
C GLU A 174 15.11 10.67 -2.64
N SER A 175 13.79 10.51 -2.74
CA SER A 175 12.92 10.45 -1.56
C SER A 175 13.19 9.21 -0.68
N THR A 176 13.58 8.09 -1.29
CA THR A 176 13.87 6.81 -0.61
C THR A 176 15.15 6.92 0.22
N LYS A 177 16.23 7.44 -0.39
CA LYS A 177 17.49 7.80 0.30
C LYS A 177 17.30 8.74 1.49
N LEU A 178 16.24 9.55 1.46
CA LEU A 178 15.95 10.57 2.46
C LEU A 178 15.01 10.14 3.58
N THR A 179 14.46 8.93 3.54
CA THR A 179 13.60 8.43 4.62
C THR A 179 14.24 8.50 6.03
N PRO A 180 15.55 8.27 6.24
CA PRO A 180 16.17 8.43 7.57
C PRO A 180 16.20 9.87 8.10
N TYR A 181 16.22 10.87 7.21
CA TYR A 181 16.34 12.30 7.55
C TYR A 181 14.98 12.98 7.66
N LEU A 182 14.06 12.66 6.74
CA LEU A 182 12.70 13.21 6.72
C LEU A 182 11.80 12.56 7.79
N LYS A 183 12.18 11.40 8.32
CA LYS A 183 11.44 10.64 9.34
C LYS A 183 9.94 10.58 9.03
N LEU A 184 9.62 10.18 7.79
CA LEU A 184 8.22 10.05 7.36
C LEU A 184 7.51 8.99 8.21
N GLY A 185 8.21 7.90 8.52
CA GLY A 185 7.66 6.79 9.29
C GLY A 185 6.48 6.13 8.58
N PHE A 186 5.79 5.26 9.32
CA PHE A 186 4.82 4.34 8.77
C PHE A 186 3.48 4.44 9.50
N TYR A 187 2.39 4.11 8.82
CA TYR A 187 1.13 3.84 9.52
C TYR A 187 1.31 2.56 10.35
N ASP A 188 0.71 2.57 11.53
CA ASP A 188 0.65 1.41 12.41
C ASP A 188 -0.12 0.26 11.73
N LEU A 189 0.18 -0.98 12.11
CA LEU A 189 -0.50 -2.15 11.53
C LEU A 189 -1.97 -2.14 11.94
N ASP A 190 -2.86 -2.35 10.97
CA ASP A 190 -4.27 -2.61 11.25
C ASP A 190 -4.41 -3.97 11.95
N LEU A 191 -4.61 -3.91 13.27
CA LEU A 191 -4.68 -5.10 14.11
C LEU A 191 -5.97 -5.89 13.89
N GLU A 192 -7.03 -5.27 13.37
CA GLU A 192 -8.30 -5.96 13.06
C GLU A 192 -8.12 -6.80 11.78
N ALA A 193 -7.54 -6.22 10.73
CA ALA A 193 -7.14 -6.93 9.51
C ALA A 193 -6.15 -8.07 9.80
N PHE A 194 -5.19 -7.84 10.69
CA PHE A 194 -4.27 -8.88 11.18
C PHE A 194 -5.04 -10.01 11.88
N THR A 195 -5.91 -9.68 12.84
CA THR A 195 -6.64 -10.67 13.65
C THR A 195 -7.59 -11.49 12.78
N PHE A 196 -8.21 -10.88 11.77
CA PHE A 196 -9.02 -11.56 10.76
C PHE A 196 -8.19 -12.60 9.99
N ALA A 197 -7.07 -12.19 9.38
CA ALA A 197 -6.20 -13.09 8.63
C ALA A 197 -5.60 -14.21 9.51
N ALA A 198 -5.23 -13.89 10.76
CA ALA A 198 -4.75 -14.85 11.75
C ALA A 198 -5.84 -15.85 12.16
N THR A 199 -7.09 -15.40 12.30
CA THR A 199 -8.25 -16.27 12.63
C THR A 199 -8.61 -17.20 11.46
N HIS A 200 -8.55 -16.69 10.22
CA HIS A 200 -8.75 -17.50 9.01
C HIS A 200 -7.68 -18.59 8.89
N ILE A 201 -6.39 -18.27 8.96
CA ILE A 201 -5.35 -19.29 8.83
C ILE A 201 -5.43 -20.33 9.96
N ARG A 202 -5.73 -19.91 11.20
CA ARG A 202 -5.92 -20.82 12.34
C ARG A 202 -7.08 -21.80 12.12
N THR A 203 -8.21 -21.31 11.61
CA THR A 203 -9.41 -22.14 11.41
C THR A 203 -9.20 -23.11 10.25
N THR A 204 -8.69 -22.62 9.11
CA THR A 204 -8.35 -23.42 7.93
C THR A 204 -7.31 -24.49 8.25
N ALA A 205 -6.23 -24.16 8.97
CA ALA A 205 -5.22 -25.14 9.38
C ALA A 205 -5.77 -26.24 10.30
N ARG A 206 -6.63 -25.89 11.26
CA ARG A 206 -7.34 -26.87 12.11
C ARG A 206 -8.31 -27.77 11.34
N ALA A 207 -8.81 -27.32 10.20
CA ALA A 207 -9.65 -28.13 9.32
C ALA A 207 -8.81 -29.08 8.44
N PHE A 208 -7.69 -28.62 7.87
CA PHE A 208 -6.75 -29.48 7.16
C PHE A 208 -6.18 -30.61 8.05
N LEU A 209 -5.91 -30.35 9.34
CA LEU A 209 -5.50 -31.38 10.30
C LEU A 209 -6.56 -32.46 10.60
N LYS A 210 -7.81 -32.28 10.14
CA LYS A 210 -8.91 -33.26 10.27
C LYS A 210 -9.19 -34.03 8.97
N LEU A 211 -8.55 -33.69 7.86
CA LEU A 211 -8.70 -34.45 6.63
C LEU A 211 -8.11 -35.87 6.79
N PRO A 212 -8.81 -36.92 6.33
CA PRO A 212 -8.19 -38.21 6.13
C PRO A 212 -7.00 -38.08 5.18
N THR A 213 -5.84 -38.61 5.56
CA THR A 213 -4.73 -38.81 4.62
C THR A 213 -5.21 -39.71 3.47
N PRO A 214 -4.90 -39.40 2.19
CA PRO A 214 -5.29 -40.24 1.06
C PRO A 214 -4.88 -41.70 1.29
N LEU A 215 -5.84 -42.61 1.05
CA LEU A 215 -5.83 -44.02 1.43
C LEU A 215 -4.44 -44.70 1.37
N GLY A 216 -3.86 -44.91 2.55
CA GLY A 216 -3.01 -46.06 2.83
C GLY A 216 -3.83 -47.10 3.59
N GLU A 217 -3.65 -48.37 3.28
CA GLU A 217 -4.25 -49.49 4.02
C GLU A 217 -3.66 -49.61 5.44
N GLU A 218 -4.19 -50.54 6.24
CA GLU A 218 -3.95 -50.67 7.68
C GLU A 218 -2.46 -50.56 8.11
N ASP A 219 -2.10 -49.46 8.78
CA ASP A 219 -0.95 -49.48 9.70
C ASP A 219 -1.25 -48.71 10.99
N SER A 220 -1.88 -49.42 11.93
CA SER A 220 -2.19 -48.86 13.25
C SER A 220 -0.91 -48.65 14.07
N LYS A 221 -0.71 -47.40 14.56
CA LYS A 221 0.35 -46.87 15.46
C LYS A 221 1.46 -46.04 14.77
N LYS A 222 1.21 -44.73 14.55
CA LYS A 222 2.11 -43.60 14.92
C LYS A 222 1.56 -42.23 14.44
N SER A 223 0.70 -41.60 15.24
CA SER A 223 0.26 -40.21 15.00
C SER A 223 -0.29 -39.54 16.26
N ASN A 224 0.53 -39.45 17.31
CA ASN A 224 0.12 -38.79 18.57
C ASN A 224 1.15 -37.73 19.02
N ILE A 225 1.29 -36.69 18.21
CA ILE A 225 2.13 -35.50 18.49
C ILE A 225 1.34 -34.21 18.19
N LEU A 226 0.13 -34.10 18.76
CA LEU A 226 -0.53 -32.81 19.09
C LEU A 226 -1.80 -32.94 19.97
N ALA A 227 -2.23 -34.15 20.34
CA ALA A 227 -3.46 -34.39 21.11
C ALA A 227 -3.39 -33.97 22.61
N THR A 228 -2.25 -33.41 23.07
CA THR A 228 -2.03 -32.98 24.46
C THR A 228 -1.79 -31.48 24.54
N VAL A 229 -2.83 -30.70 24.24
CA VAL A 229 -2.94 -29.29 24.66
C VAL A 229 -4.13 -29.17 25.62
N ASP A 230 -4.12 -30.01 26.65
CA ASP A 230 -4.82 -29.74 27.91
C ASP A 230 -4.17 -30.50 29.08
N THR A 231 -4.35 -29.99 30.30
CA THR A 231 -3.90 -30.53 31.61
C THR A 231 -2.39 -30.70 31.93
N SER A 232 -1.88 -29.77 32.75
CA SER A 232 -0.98 -29.93 33.93
C SER A 232 0.41 -30.63 33.86
N VAL A 233 1.46 -29.81 34.04
CA VAL A 233 2.61 -29.92 35.00
C VAL A 233 3.06 -31.31 35.50
N ALA A 234 4.27 -31.75 35.09
CA ALA A 234 5.28 -32.43 35.94
C ALA A 234 6.65 -32.55 35.22
N ALA A 235 7.74 -32.80 35.96
CA ALA A 235 9.08 -33.11 35.43
C ALA A 235 9.21 -34.63 35.10
N THR A 236 10.20 -35.15 34.35
CA THR A 236 11.64 -35.21 34.69
C THR A 236 12.49 -35.72 33.48
N THR A 237 13.82 -35.62 33.57
CA THR A 237 14.84 -35.94 32.55
C THR A 237 15.07 -37.44 32.23
N THR A 238 15.44 -37.76 30.98
CA THR A 238 16.69 -38.50 30.63
C THR A 238 16.97 -38.43 29.10
N ALA A 239 18.10 -38.97 28.62
CA ALA A 239 18.63 -38.76 27.25
C ALA A 239 19.17 -40.05 26.60
N ALA A 240 19.41 -40.06 25.27
CA ALA A 240 20.68 -40.49 24.61
C ALA A 240 20.58 -40.72 23.07
N THR A 241 21.60 -40.25 22.33
CA THR A 241 22.32 -40.84 21.15
C THR A 241 21.55 -41.65 20.06
N ALA A 242 21.56 -41.25 18.77
CA ALA A 242 22.60 -41.48 17.71
C ALA A 242 22.24 -42.70 16.78
N ALA A 243 22.75 -42.90 15.56
CA ALA A 243 23.33 -42.07 14.47
C ALA A 243 23.48 -42.95 13.18
N ALA A 244 24.00 -42.39 12.07
CA ALA A 244 24.55 -43.11 10.88
C ALA A 244 23.55 -43.88 9.96
N ASP A 245 23.81 -44.18 8.67
CA ASP A 245 24.73 -43.56 7.69
C ASP A 245 24.32 -43.83 6.21
N ALA A 246 25.05 -43.24 5.26
CA ALA A 246 24.76 -43.20 3.81
C ALA A 246 25.50 -44.24 2.91
N ALA A 247 24.99 -44.48 1.68
CA ALA A 247 25.74 -44.82 0.45
C ALA A 247 24.82 -44.70 -0.81
N THR A 248 25.17 -44.04 -1.94
CA THR A 248 26.04 -44.45 -3.11
C THR A 248 25.52 -45.70 -3.86
N THR A 249 25.49 -45.84 -5.20
CA THR A 249 26.27 -45.23 -6.33
C THR A 249 25.47 -45.24 -7.66
N ALA A 250 25.95 -44.56 -8.72
CA ALA A 250 25.38 -44.52 -10.08
C ALA A 250 26.23 -45.28 -11.13
N ALA A 251 25.70 -45.49 -12.36
CA ALA A 251 26.43 -45.29 -13.65
C ALA A 251 25.64 -45.76 -14.91
N THR A 252 25.65 -44.91 -15.98
CA THR A 252 25.65 -45.21 -17.46
C THR A 252 24.64 -46.23 -18.08
N THR A 253 24.23 -46.15 -19.35
CA THR A 253 24.90 -45.69 -20.60
C THR A 253 23.85 -45.17 -21.61
N ALA A 254 24.27 -44.46 -22.66
CA ALA A 254 23.39 -43.96 -23.72
C ALA A 254 23.75 -44.51 -25.13
N THR A 255 22.74 -44.78 -25.95
CA THR A 255 22.78 -44.90 -27.42
C THR A 255 21.43 -44.43 -27.99
N ALA A 256 21.41 -43.93 -29.23
CA ALA A 256 20.23 -43.31 -29.83
C ALA A 256 20.03 -43.72 -31.30
N THR A 257 18.77 -43.80 -31.72
CA THR A 257 18.33 -43.83 -33.13
C THR A 257 16.96 -43.14 -33.27
N ALA A 258 16.65 -42.70 -34.49
CA ALA A 258 15.31 -42.29 -34.95
C ALA A 258 14.31 -43.49 -34.85
N ASP A 259 13.00 -43.32 -35.03
CA ASP A 259 12.28 -42.29 -35.79
C ASP A 259 10.94 -41.86 -35.14
N GLY A 260 10.23 -40.93 -35.78
CA GLY A 260 9.05 -40.24 -35.23
C GLY A 260 7.82 -41.11 -35.04
N ASP A 261 7.03 -40.80 -34.00
CA ASP A 261 5.78 -41.50 -33.67
C ASP A 261 4.70 -40.54 -33.14
N VAL A 262 3.43 -40.90 -33.31
CA VAL A 262 2.28 -40.07 -32.92
C VAL A 262 1.99 -40.27 -31.43
N ILE A 263 2.19 -39.24 -30.62
CA ILE A 263 1.96 -39.30 -29.16
C ILE A 263 0.45 -39.43 -28.87
N LYS A 264 -0.02 -40.67 -28.73
CA LYS A 264 -1.19 -41.00 -27.93
C LYS A 264 -0.95 -40.58 -26.48
N MET A 265 -1.76 -39.68 -25.94
CA MET A 265 -1.83 -39.45 -24.49
C MET A 265 -2.69 -40.53 -23.81
N GLU A 266 -2.13 -41.73 -23.67
CA GLU A 266 -2.56 -42.73 -22.70
C GLU A 266 -1.39 -43.06 -21.77
N LYS A 267 -1.32 -42.44 -20.59
CA LYS A 267 -0.44 -42.89 -19.49
C LYS A 267 -0.83 -42.35 -18.12
N SER A 268 -0.93 -43.27 -17.16
CA SER A 268 -0.63 -43.10 -15.72
C SER A 268 -1.12 -41.81 -15.04
N PHE A 269 -2.38 -41.83 -14.57
CA PHE A 269 -2.76 -41.11 -13.35
C PHE A 269 -2.29 -41.93 -12.13
N GLU A 270 -0.98 -41.94 -11.87
CA GLU A 270 -0.39 -42.61 -10.70
C GLU A 270 0.16 -41.55 -9.71
N GLY A 271 -0.14 -41.71 -8.42
CA GLY A 271 0.64 -41.10 -7.35
C GLY A 271 0.57 -39.57 -7.17
N PHE A 272 -0.61 -38.94 -7.25
CA PHE A 272 -0.76 -37.54 -6.82
C PHE A 272 -0.72 -37.42 -5.28
N HIS A 273 0.48 -37.57 -4.70
CA HIS A 273 0.70 -37.45 -3.26
C HIS A 273 0.48 -36.01 -2.79
N VAL A 274 -0.70 -35.75 -2.22
CA VAL A 274 -0.93 -34.57 -1.38
C VAL A 274 -0.18 -34.77 -0.07
N SER A 275 1.07 -34.31 0.00
CA SER A 275 1.82 -34.24 1.25
C SER A 275 1.14 -33.25 2.19
N SER A 276 0.89 -33.66 3.43
CA SER A 276 0.40 -32.76 4.48
C SER A 276 1.44 -31.64 4.70
N PRO A 277 1.12 -30.36 4.45
CA PRO A 277 2.09 -29.27 4.61
C PRO A 277 2.49 -29.07 6.09
N TYR A 278 1.69 -29.61 7.02
CA TYR A 278 1.91 -29.54 8.46
C TYR A 278 3.11 -30.38 8.93
N ASN A 279 3.56 -31.36 8.15
CA ASN A 279 4.62 -32.30 8.56
C ASN A 279 6.00 -31.63 8.75
N ASN A 280 6.20 -30.40 8.28
CA ASN A 280 7.46 -29.65 8.37
C ASN A 280 7.36 -28.34 9.17
N ILE A 281 6.26 -28.09 9.89
CA ILE A 281 6.13 -26.85 10.69
C ILE A 281 7.07 -26.91 11.90
N ASN A 282 8.20 -26.22 11.79
CA ASN A 282 9.17 -26.04 12.86
C ASN A 282 8.51 -25.32 14.06
N THR A 283 8.63 -25.91 15.25
CA THR A 283 8.04 -25.40 16.51
C THR A 283 8.62 -24.07 16.98
N GLY A 284 9.78 -23.66 16.46
CA GLY A 284 10.36 -22.33 16.65
C GLY A 284 10.03 -21.32 15.54
N SER A 285 9.14 -21.66 14.59
CA SER A 285 8.78 -20.77 13.48
C SER A 285 7.78 -19.67 13.91
N PRO A 286 7.79 -18.48 13.27
CA PRO A 286 6.80 -17.45 13.54
C PRO A 286 5.36 -17.95 13.36
N LEU A 287 5.10 -18.80 12.36
CA LEU A 287 3.76 -19.33 12.12
C LEU A 287 3.32 -20.32 13.21
N PHE A 288 4.20 -21.17 13.72
CA PHE A 288 3.85 -22.03 14.86
C PHE A 288 3.43 -21.19 16.08
N GLU A 289 4.15 -20.10 16.35
CA GLU A 289 3.79 -19.15 17.39
C GLU A 289 2.46 -18.42 17.09
N LEU A 290 2.16 -18.07 15.84
CA LEU A 290 0.86 -17.49 15.46
C LEU A 290 -0.29 -18.48 15.69
N MET A 291 -0.07 -19.75 15.35
CA MET A 291 -1.03 -20.84 15.47
C MET A 291 -1.35 -21.22 16.92
N THR A 292 -0.41 -21.00 17.84
CA THR A 292 -0.51 -21.33 19.27
C THR A 292 -0.75 -20.14 20.19
N SER A 293 -0.40 -18.92 19.77
CA SER A 293 -0.59 -17.69 20.57
C SER A 293 -2.06 -17.34 20.75
N SER A 294 -2.40 -16.96 21.97
CA SER A 294 -3.66 -16.30 22.35
C SER A 294 -3.57 -14.77 22.36
N ASN A 295 -2.39 -14.21 22.04
CA ASN A 295 -2.12 -12.77 22.05
C ASN A 295 -1.65 -12.28 20.67
N ASP A 296 -2.62 -11.95 19.81
CA ASP A 296 -2.42 -11.48 18.44
C ASP A 296 -1.61 -10.18 18.38
N ARG A 297 -1.78 -9.28 19.36
CA ARG A 297 -1.01 -8.04 19.44
C ARG A 297 0.47 -8.30 19.70
N GLU A 298 0.80 -9.13 20.68
CA GLU A 298 2.19 -9.46 21.03
C GLU A 298 2.92 -10.13 19.87
N TRP A 299 2.24 -11.03 19.13
CA TRP A 299 2.80 -11.60 17.90
C TRP A 299 3.06 -10.53 16.83
N ALA A 300 2.08 -9.65 16.59
CA ALA A 300 2.22 -8.57 15.61
C ALA A 300 3.32 -7.56 15.99
N ASP A 301 3.42 -7.18 17.27
CA ASP A 301 4.47 -6.32 17.82
C ASP A 301 5.87 -6.97 17.69
N LYS A 302 5.97 -8.29 17.84
CA LYS A 302 7.21 -9.07 17.73
C LYS A 302 7.66 -9.28 16.28
N TYR A 303 6.74 -9.59 15.38
CA TYR A 303 7.07 -10.04 14.01
C TYR A 303 6.80 -9.01 12.91
N LEU A 304 5.76 -8.17 13.01
CA LEU A 304 5.35 -7.26 11.93
C LEU A 304 5.74 -5.78 12.16
N ARG A 305 5.87 -5.36 13.42
CA ARG A 305 6.28 -3.99 13.76
C ARG A 305 7.60 -3.58 13.10
N GLN A 306 7.69 -2.29 12.77
CA GLN A 306 8.90 -1.65 12.27
C GLN A 306 9.78 -1.20 13.45
N SER A 307 11.08 -1.45 13.34
CA SER A 307 12.08 -1.10 14.37
C SER A 307 12.67 0.31 14.22
N SER A 308 12.35 1.01 13.12
CA SER A 308 12.76 2.39 12.85
C SER A 308 11.82 3.05 11.85
N ASP A 309 11.94 4.37 11.65
CA ASP A 309 11.22 5.13 10.60
C ASP A 309 11.88 5.03 9.20
N SER A 310 12.95 4.24 9.06
CA SER A 310 13.69 4.06 7.79
C SER A 310 13.19 2.84 7.00
N ILE A 311 13.29 2.90 5.68
CA ILE A 311 13.03 1.75 4.80
C ILE A 311 14.11 0.68 5.03
N VAL A 312 13.70 -0.54 5.38
CA VAL A 312 14.58 -1.71 5.43
C VAL A 312 14.95 -2.10 4.00
N THR A 313 16.22 -2.43 3.74
CA THR A 313 16.72 -2.83 2.42
C THR A 313 17.48 -4.17 2.49
N PRO A 314 17.50 -4.97 1.40
CA PRO A 314 16.71 -4.80 0.17
C PRO A 314 15.21 -5.07 0.40
N SER A 315 14.35 -4.32 -0.30
CA SER A 315 12.90 -4.40 -0.16
C SER A 315 12.15 -4.12 -1.47
N VAL A 316 10.90 -4.56 -1.52
CA VAL A 316 9.96 -4.17 -2.58
C VAL A 316 9.20 -2.93 -2.14
N MET A 317 9.08 -1.94 -3.02
CA MET A 317 8.25 -0.75 -2.84
C MET A 317 7.29 -0.58 -4.01
N MET A 318 6.00 -0.40 -3.73
CA MET A 318 4.95 -0.20 -4.73
C MET A 318 4.41 1.22 -4.68
N LEU A 319 4.53 1.95 -5.78
CA LEU A 319 3.90 3.24 -5.97
C LEU A 319 2.56 3.06 -6.68
N PHE A 320 1.45 3.21 -5.95
CA PHE A 320 0.10 3.12 -6.49
C PHE A 320 -0.46 4.51 -6.85
N GLY A 321 -0.22 4.93 -8.10
CA GLY A 321 -0.75 6.16 -8.69
C GLY A 321 -1.89 5.87 -9.68
N SER A 322 -1.95 6.66 -10.76
CA SER A 322 -2.85 6.37 -11.90
C SER A 322 -2.54 5.01 -12.55
N ALA A 323 -1.25 4.63 -12.57
CA ALA A 323 -0.73 3.28 -12.81
C ALA A 323 -0.01 2.78 -11.54
N GLN A 324 0.31 1.49 -11.46
CA GLN A 324 1.10 0.90 -10.38
C GLN A 324 2.50 0.54 -10.88
N VAL A 325 3.54 0.95 -10.15
CA VAL A 325 4.94 0.62 -10.43
C VAL A 325 5.54 -0.08 -9.22
N THR A 326 6.24 -1.19 -9.43
CA THR A 326 6.97 -1.90 -8.37
C THR A 326 8.47 -1.72 -8.55
N PHE A 327 9.11 -1.28 -7.49
CA PHE A 327 10.55 -1.08 -7.40
C PHE A 327 11.17 -2.12 -6.45
N LEU A 328 12.30 -2.70 -6.85
CA LEU A 328 13.27 -3.25 -5.92
C LEU A 328 14.16 -2.10 -5.45
N VAL A 329 14.20 -1.87 -4.14
CA VAL A 329 15.12 -0.94 -3.46
C VAL A 329 16.30 -1.76 -2.94
N ASN A 330 17.53 -1.39 -3.31
CA ASN A 330 18.73 -2.07 -2.84
C ASN A 330 19.33 -1.43 -1.57
N GLU A 331 20.42 -2.02 -1.06
CA GLU A 331 21.14 -1.56 0.14
C GLU A 331 21.64 -0.10 0.09
N ARG A 332 21.81 0.45 -1.12
CA ARG A 332 22.23 1.84 -1.36
C ARG A 332 21.06 2.79 -1.63
N TYR A 333 19.83 2.32 -1.42
CA TYR A 333 18.57 2.99 -1.78
C TYR A 333 18.46 3.35 -3.27
N GLU A 334 19.20 2.66 -4.14
CA GLU A 334 19.01 2.73 -5.60
C GLU A 334 17.79 1.89 -5.97
N ILE A 335 16.99 2.36 -6.94
CA ILE A 335 15.75 1.66 -7.34
C ILE A 335 15.86 1.03 -8.73
N LYS A 336 15.29 -0.16 -8.87
CA LYS A 336 15.08 -0.86 -10.14
C LYS A 336 13.60 -1.16 -10.31
N ILE A 337 12.99 -0.78 -11.44
CA ILE A 337 11.65 -1.30 -11.77
C ILE A 337 11.74 -2.81 -11.99
N VAL A 338 10.88 -3.55 -11.28
CA VAL A 338 10.77 -5.00 -11.39
C VAL A 338 9.40 -5.46 -11.87
N ASP A 339 8.37 -4.62 -11.76
CA ASP A 339 7.02 -4.90 -12.22
C ASP A 339 6.22 -3.61 -12.49
N TYR A 340 5.16 -3.70 -13.29
CA TYR A 340 4.28 -2.60 -13.69
C TYR A 340 2.87 -3.11 -14.02
N SER A 341 1.84 -2.43 -13.51
CA SER A 341 0.44 -2.69 -13.87
C SER A 341 -0.31 -1.42 -14.26
N SER A 342 -1.08 -1.52 -15.34
CA SER A 342 -2.11 -0.55 -15.71
C SER A 342 -3.39 -0.70 -14.89
N ALA A 343 -3.62 -1.85 -14.26
CA ALA A 343 -4.79 -2.14 -13.42
C ALA A 343 -4.63 -1.50 -12.02
N ALA A 344 -4.75 -0.17 -11.98
CA ALA A 344 -4.44 0.64 -10.80
C ALA A 344 -5.43 1.80 -10.61
N GLY A 345 -4.98 2.97 -10.13
CA GLY A 345 -5.85 4.09 -9.78
C GLY A 345 -6.81 4.52 -10.88
N LYS A 346 -6.38 4.59 -12.16
CA LYS A 346 -7.31 4.93 -13.26
C LYS A 346 -8.34 3.84 -13.55
N THR A 347 -8.02 2.58 -13.28
CA THR A 347 -9.00 1.48 -13.34
C THR A 347 -10.01 1.57 -12.21
N LEU A 348 -9.58 1.92 -10.99
CA LEU A 348 -10.49 2.17 -9.87
C LEU A 348 -11.45 3.33 -10.16
N PHE A 349 -10.96 4.47 -10.66
CA PHE A 349 -11.80 5.58 -11.11
C PHE A 349 -12.80 5.14 -12.19
N GLY A 350 -12.34 4.44 -13.24
CA GLY A 350 -13.22 3.94 -14.30
C GLY A 350 -14.31 2.98 -13.80
N LEU A 351 -14.01 2.10 -12.83
CA LEU A 351 -15.00 1.20 -12.22
C LEU A 351 -15.97 1.95 -11.30
N MET A 352 -15.49 2.93 -10.53
CA MET A 352 -16.33 3.82 -9.71
C MET A 352 -17.32 4.60 -10.58
N GLU A 353 -16.84 5.24 -11.65
CA GLU A 353 -17.65 6.05 -12.56
C GLU A 353 -18.62 5.21 -13.39
N GLU A 354 -18.18 4.08 -13.96
CA GLU A 354 -19.03 3.29 -14.85
C GLU A 354 -19.90 2.23 -14.17
N VAL A 355 -19.43 1.60 -13.09
CA VAL A 355 -20.19 0.52 -12.41
C VAL A 355 -21.00 1.06 -11.24
N LEU A 356 -20.45 2.00 -10.45
CA LEU A 356 -21.14 2.57 -9.28
C LEU A 356 -21.99 3.80 -9.63
N LYS A 357 -21.68 4.47 -10.74
CA LYS A 357 -22.17 5.83 -11.09
C LYS A 357 -21.91 6.81 -9.93
N GLU A 358 -20.65 6.89 -9.53
CA GLU A 358 -20.09 7.84 -8.56
C GLU A 358 -18.88 8.55 -9.20
N GLN A 359 -18.70 9.84 -8.90
CA GLN A 359 -17.61 10.67 -9.43
C GLN A 359 -16.74 11.29 -8.33
N ASP A 360 -17.24 11.48 -7.10
CA ASP A 360 -16.38 11.91 -6.00
C ASP A 360 -15.69 10.71 -5.34
N PHE A 361 -14.39 10.62 -5.59
CA PHE A 361 -13.53 9.61 -4.99
C PHE A 361 -13.56 9.61 -3.46
N GLU A 362 -13.72 10.78 -2.82
CA GLU A 362 -13.81 10.83 -1.36
C GLU A 362 -15.09 10.13 -0.88
N ASN A 363 -16.24 10.37 -1.55
CA ASN A 363 -17.51 9.69 -1.26
C ASN A 363 -17.43 8.18 -1.55
N PHE A 364 -16.78 7.78 -2.65
CA PHE A 364 -16.55 6.36 -2.95
C PHE A 364 -15.80 5.63 -1.82
N MET A 365 -14.73 6.24 -1.27
CA MET A 365 -13.99 5.64 -0.15
C MET A 365 -14.84 5.58 1.12
N ASP A 366 -15.68 6.60 1.34
CA ASP A 366 -16.65 6.68 2.43
C ASP A 366 -17.77 5.64 2.31
N MET A 367 -18.17 5.26 1.08
CA MET A 367 -19.11 4.18 0.80
C MET A 367 -18.45 2.82 0.98
N ALA A 368 -17.22 2.65 0.48
CA ALA A 368 -16.45 1.42 0.61
C ALA A 368 -16.09 1.08 2.07
N ALA A 369 -16.00 2.09 2.95
CA ALA A 369 -15.83 1.91 4.38
C ALA A 369 -17.10 1.45 5.13
N LYS A 370 -18.28 1.57 4.50
CA LYS A 370 -19.61 1.23 5.07
C LYS A 370 -20.18 -0.08 4.53
N GLY A 371 -19.65 -0.57 3.41
CA GLY A 371 -20.16 -1.75 2.70
C GLY A 371 -19.75 -3.09 3.29
N ASP A 372 -20.66 -4.06 3.22
CA ASP A 372 -20.45 -5.44 3.63
C ASP A 372 -20.00 -6.30 2.44
N LEU A 373 -18.71 -6.69 2.47
CA LEU A 373 -18.10 -7.55 1.45
C LEU A 373 -18.82 -8.89 1.25
N THR A 374 -19.54 -9.42 2.26
CA THR A 374 -20.27 -10.69 2.16
C THR A 374 -21.52 -10.60 1.28
N LYS A 375 -22.02 -9.40 0.98
CA LYS A 375 -23.17 -9.19 0.09
C LYS A 375 -22.79 -9.30 -1.39
N VAL A 376 -21.54 -9.00 -1.72
CA VAL A 376 -21.01 -8.99 -3.10
C VAL A 376 -20.04 -10.15 -3.38
N THR A 377 -19.34 -10.65 -2.38
CA THR A 377 -18.43 -11.80 -2.48
C THR A 377 -19.20 -13.11 -2.27
N THR A 378 -18.96 -14.11 -3.11
CA THR A 378 -19.39 -15.48 -2.83
C THR A 378 -18.46 -16.06 -1.79
N MET A 379 -19.02 -16.40 -0.63
CA MET A 379 -18.33 -17.02 0.51
C MET A 379 -18.46 -18.55 0.39
N ILE A 380 -17.66 -19.30 1.14
CA ILE A 380 -17.79 -20.77 1.19
C ILE A 380 -19.18 -21.21 1.70
N SER A 381 -19.78 -20.47 2.65
CA SER A 381 -21.18 -20.67 3.09
C SER A 381 -22.22 -20.59 1.97
N ASP A 382 -21.94 -19.88 0.87
CA ASP A 382 -22.83 -19.85 -0.28
C ASP A 382 -22.75 -21.13 -1.14
N LEU A 383 -21.60 -21.82 -1.10
CA LEU A 383 -21.27 -23.02 -1.88
C LEU A 383 -21.56 -24.34 -1.14
N ARG A 384 -21.66 -24.30 0.19
CA ARG A 384 -22.03 -25.43 1.07
C ARG A 384 -23.19 -26.27 0.52
N ASN A 385 -22.97 -27.58 0.43
CA ASN A 385 -24.05 -28.54 0.26
C ASN A 385 -24.60 -28.98 1.62
N TYR A 386 -25.65 -28.30 2.08
CA TYR A 386 -26.32 -28.62 3.36
C TYR A 386 -27.25 -29.85 3.30
N GLU A 387 -27.57 -30.36 2.10
CA GLU A 387 -28.45 -31.52 1.90
C GLU A 387 -27.65 -32.84 1.86
N HIS A 388 -26.41 -32.78 1.34
CA HIS A 388 -25.45 -33.89 1.28
C HIS A 388 -24.10 -33.45 1.84
N VAL A 389 -24.04 -33.26 3.17
CA VAL A 389 -22.84 -32.76 3.88
C VAL A 389 -21.66 -33.73 3.74
N GLU A 390 -21.94 -35.04 3.63
CA GLU A 390 -20.95 -36.08 3.37
C GLU A 390 -20.29 -35.99 1.98
N GLN A 391 -20.82 -35.13 1.10
CA GLN A 391 -20.32 -34.85 -0.25
C GLN A 391 -19.79 -33.41 -0.40
N ASP A 392 -19.83 -32.57 0.65
CA ASP A 392 -19.31 -31.20 0.60
C ASP A 392 -17.78 -31.18 0.68
N THR A 393 -17.13 -31.14 -0.48
CA THR A 393 -15.67 -30.99 -0.59
C THR A 393 -15.15 -29.62 -0.13
N TYR A 394 -16.01 -28.62 0.06
CA TYR A 394 -15.64 -27.31 0.62
C TYR A 394 -15.73 -27.27 2.16
N SER A 395 -16.15 -28.36 2.82
CA SER A 395 -16.28 -28.47 4.29
C SER A 395 -14.99 -28.14 5.08
N ILE A 396 -13.84 -28.19 4.41
CA ILE A 396 -12.52 -27.88 4.95
C ILE A 396 -12.18 -26.38 5.06
N LEU A 397 -12.95 -25.49 4.42
CA LEU A 397 -12.73 -24.04 4.49
C LEU A 397 -13.76 -23.36 5.42
N PRO A 398 -13.40 -22.28 6.14
CA PRO A 398 -14.35 -21.51 6.96
C PRO A 398 -15.54 -21.00 6.15
N ASP A 399 -16.74 -20.97 6.75
CA ASP A 399 -17.97 -20.50 6.11
C ASP A 399 -17.88 -19.03 5.62
N ASP A 400 -17.09 -18.21 6.31
CA ASP A 400 -16.79 -16.81 6.00
C ASP A 400 -15.50 -16.62 5.16
N TYR A 401 -14.92 -17.71 4.64
CA TYR A 401 -13.79 -17.63 3.72
C TYR A 401 -14.27 -17.15 2.33
N PRO A 402 -13.60 -16.16 1.70
CA PRO A 402 -14.01 -15.65 0.39
C PRO A 402 -13.64 -16.63 -0.74
N ALA A 403 -14.63 -17.12 -1.48
CA ALA A 403 -14.41 -17.99 -2.63
C ALA A 403 -14.28 -17.20 -3.94
N PHE A 404 -15.27 -16.36 -4.26
CA PHE A 404 -15.29 -15.57 -5.51
C PHE A 404 -15.59 -14.09 -5.24
N GLN A 405 -14.58 -13.22 -5.38
CA GLN A 405 -14.76 -11.77 -5.24
C GLN A 405 -15.73 -11.24 -6.30
N LEU A 406 -16.67 -10.38 -5.90
CA LEU A 406 -17.82 -9.94 -6.70
C LEU A 406 -18.73 -11.07 -7.25
N GLY A 407 -18.56 -12.32 -6.81
CA GLY A 407 -19.29 -13.48 -7.33
C GLY A 407 -20.82 -13.38 -7.20
N LYS A 408 -21.35 -12.68 -6.19
CA LYS A 408 -22.81 -12.49 -6.02
C LYS A 408 -23.45 -11.54 -7.03
N LEU A 409 -22.66 -10.79 -7.81
CA LEU A 409 -23.18 -9.86 -8.83
C LEU A 409 -23.72 -10.57 -10.08
N THR A 410 -23.29 -11.81 -10.37
CA THR A 410 -23.76 -12.54 -11.55
C THR A 410 -25.15 -13.16 -11.31
N SER A 411 -25.95 -13.21 -12.37
CA SER A 411 -27.17 -14.02 -12.41
C SER A 411 -26.88 -15.52 -12.58
N SER A 412 -25.67 -15.89 -13.02
CA SER A 412 -25.20 -17.27 -13.19
C SER A 412 -24.81 -17.93 -11.85
N ASN A 413 -25.66 -17.79 -10.84
CA ASN A 413 -25.51 -18.34 -9.49
C ASN A 413 -26.69 -19.27 -9.19
N ALA A 414 -26.47 -20.38 -8.48
CA ALA A 414 -27.53 -21.34 -8.15
C ALA A 414 -28.69 -20.74 -7.33
N LYS A 415 -28.39 -19.70 -6.53
CA LYS A 415 -29.35 -18.94 -5.71
C LYS A 415 -29.84 -17.65 -6.40
N GLY A 416 -29.55 -17.47 -7.70
CA GLY A 416 -29.79 -16.24 -8.45
C GLY A 416 -28.79 -15.12 -8.09
N LYS A 417 -29.02 -13.93 -8.65
CA LYS A 417 -28.20 -12.74 -8.36
C LYS A 417 -28.44 -12.26 -6.92
N GLY A 418 -27.36 -12.00 -6.19
CA GLY A 418 -27.42 -11.49 -4.82
C GLY A 418 -27.96 -10.06 -4.72
N SER A 419 -28.54 -9.75 -3.56
CA SER A 419 -28.96 -8.38 -3.20
C SER A 419 -27.83 -7.67 -2.46
N TYR A 420 -27.52 -6.45 -2.89
CA TYR A 420 -26.43 -5.62 -2.36
C TYR A 420 -26.76 -4.13 -2.52
N SER A 421 -26.22 -3.31 -1.62
CA SER A 421 -26.27 -1.84 -1.66
C SER A 421 -25.19 -1.24 -2.57
N LYS A 422 -25.19 0.09 -2.78
CA LYS A 422 -24.07 0.73 -3.48
C LYS A 422 -22.79 0.68 -2.63
N GLU A 423 -22.93 0.73 -1.31
CA GLU A 423 -21.87 0.70 -0.33
C GLU A 423 -21.14 -0.65 -0.38
N ASP A 424 -21.88 -1.77 -0.38
CA ASP A 424 -21.33 -3.13 -0.54
C ASP A 424 -20.58 -3.27 -1.87
N LEU A 425 -21.10 -2.67 -2.94
CA LEU A 425 -20.48 -2.67 -4.27
C LEU A 425 -19.22 -1.80 -4.32
N ALA A 426 -19.21 -0.65 -3.63
CA ALA A 426 -18.01 0.17 -3.47
C ALA A 426 -16.91 -0.60 -2.72
N ALA A 427 -17.27 -1.26 -1.61
CA ALA A 427 -16.37 -2.12 -0.85
C ALA A 427 -15.82 -3.27 -1.72
N GLY A 428 -16.68 -3.93 -2.50
CA GLY A 428 -16.29 -5.00 -3.41
C GLY A 428 -15.33 -4.56 -4.52
N ILE A 429 -15.58 -3.41 -5.14
CA ILE A 429 -14.68 -2.83 -6.17
C ILE A 429 -13.33 -2.44 -5.57
N LEU A 430 -13.33 -1.81 -4.38
CA LEU A 430 -12.09 -1.46 -3.69
C LEU A 430 -11.30 -2.72 -3.28
N ASN A 431 -11.97 -3.73 -2.72
CA ASN A 431 -11.32 -4.96 -2.28
C ASN A 431 -10.76 -5.79 -3.46
N LEU A 432 -11.38 -5.72 -4.64
CA LEU A 432 -10.85 -6.37 -5.85
C LEU A 432 -9.49 -5.77 -6.27
N LEU A 433 -9.33 -4.44 -6.20
CA LEU A 433 -8.02 -3.84 -6.42
C LEU A 433 -7.07 -4.05 -5.23
N ALA A 434 -7.56 -4.03 -3.99
CA ALA A 434 -6.75 -4.31 -2.80
C ALA A 434 -6.15 -5.73 -2.83
N SER A 435 -6.91 -6.73 -3.26
CA SER A 435 -6.45 -8.12 -3.39
C SER A 435 -5.43 -8.28 -4.52
N PHE A 436 -5.66 -7.64 -5.67
CA PHE A 436 -4.69 -7.58 -6.77
C PHE A 436 -3.36 -6.93 -6.34
N ILE A 437 -3.41 -5.75 -5.71
CA ILE A 437 -2.25 -5.05 -5.14
C ILE A 437 -1.49 -5.96 -4.18
N SER A 438 -2.21 -6.66 -3.29
CA SER A 438 -1.64 -7.58 -2.31
C SER A 438 -0.92 -8.77 -2.97
N LYS A 439 -1.52 -9.36 -4.00
CA LYS A 439 -0.94 -10.50 -4.72
C LYS A 439 0.34 -10.12 -5.44
N VAL A 440 0.32 -9.01 -6.18
CA VAL A 440 1.49 -8.45 -6.89
C VAL A 440 2.60 -8.09 -5.91
N ALA A 441 2.26 -7.47 -4.76
CA ALA A 441 3.21 -7.14 -3.71
C ALA A 441 3.95 -8.38 -3.18
N LEU A 442 3.19 -9.41 -2.80
CA LEU A 442 3.77 -10.64 -2.25
C LEU A 442 4.59 -11.38 -3.31
N GLN A 443 4.05 -11.58 -4.51
CA GLN A 443 4.77 -12.25 -5.60
C GLN A 443 6.10 -11.57 -5.92
N ASN A 444 6.13 -10.23 -5.98
CA ASN A 444 7.38 -9.49 -6.14
C ASN A 444 8.34 -9.72 -4.95
N CYS A 445 7.86 -9.74 -3.71
CA CYS A 445 8.71 -10.05 -2.55
C CYS A 445 9.33 -11.46 -2.63
N LEU A 446 8.60 -12.45 -3.15
CA LEU A 446 9.12 -13.81 -3.31
C LEU A 446 10.15 -13.90 -4.45
N ILE A 447 9.87 -13.27 -5.59
CA ILE A 447 10.75 -13.25 -6.77
C ILE A 447 12.07 -12.51 -6.43
N GLN A 448 11.98 -11.34 -5.80
CA GLN A 448 13.16 -10.56 -5.39
C GLN A 448 13.77 -11.02 -4.04
N LYS A 449 13.15 -12.01 -3.38
CA LYS A 449 13.57 -12.62 -2.10
C LYS A 449 13.67 -11.62 -0.93
N THR A 450 12.80 -10.62 -0.90
CA THR A 450 12.74 -9.56 0.13
C THR A 450 11.70 -9.84 1.21
N SER A 451 11.92 -9.33 2.43
CA SER A 451 11.05 -9.54 3.59
C SER A 451 10.04 -8.42 3.86
N HIS A 452 10.07 -7.32 3.09
CA HIS A 452 9.24 -6.14 3.29
C HIS A 452 8.61 -5.65 1.99
N ALA A 453 7.32 -5.33 2.04
CA ALA A 453 6.54 -4.69 0.98
C ALA A 453 6.10 -3.29 1.44
N TYR A 454 6.73 -2.24 0.90
CA TYR A 454 6.41 -0.84 1.20
C TYR A 454 5.34 -0.31 0.24
N PHE A 455 4.18 0.07 0.78
CA PHE A 455 3.03 0.57 0.02
C PHE A 455 2.98 2.10 0.04
N CYS A 456 2.98 2.68 -1.16
CA CYS A 456 3.06 4.11 -1.43
C CYS A 456 1.99 4.55 -2.44
N GLY A 457 1.85 5.86 -2.66
CA GLY A 457 0.87 6.44 -3.57
C GLY A 457 -0.46 6.82 -2.90
N SER A 458 -1.30 7.57 -3.60
CA SER A 458 -2.41 8.33 -3.00
C SER A 458 -3.54 7.45 -2.43
N LEU A 459 -3.73 6.22 -2.91
CA LEU A 459 -4.72 5.29 -2.35
C LEU A 459 -4.37 4.87 -0.91
N MET A 460 -3.08 4.84 -0.55
CA MET A 460 -2.64 4.41 0.79
C MET A 460 -2.93 5.45 1.88
N ARG A 461 -3.43 6.64 1.51
CA ARG A 461 -3.93 7.66 2.45
C ARG A 461 -5.15 7.17 3.24
N TYR A 462 -6.00 6.36 2.61
CA TYR A 462 -7.29 5.94 3.18
C TYR A 462 -7.14 4.68 4.03
N GLU A 463 -7.80 4.68 5.20
CA GLU A 463 -7.72 3.58 6.15
C GLU A 463 -8.34 2.28 5.62
N VAL A 464 -9.55 2.36 5.05
CA VAL A 464 -10.23 1.20 4.43
C VAL A 464 -9.37 0.52 3.35
N ALA A 465 -8.60 1.27 2.56
CA ALA A 465 -7.69 0.70 1.57
C ALA A 465 -6.50 -0.02 2.24
N ARG A 466 -5.87 0.59 3.26
CA ARG A 466 -4.79 -0.06 4.03
C ARG A 466 -5.30 -1.32 4.74
N LYS A 467 -6.50 -1.27 5.33
CA LYS A 467 -7.18 -2.38 6.00
C LYS A 467 -7.39 -3.54 5.03
N MET A 468 -8.06 -3.30 3.90
CA MET A 468 -8.28 -4.33 2.88
C MET A 468 -6.98 -4.92 2.32
N ILE A 469 -5.95 -4.10 2.03
CA ILE A 469 -4.64 -4.60 1.58
C ILE A 469 -3.98 -5.44 2.68
N THR A 470 -4.02 -5.00 3.94
CA THR A 470 -3.48 -5.75 5.08
C THR A 470 -4.16 -7.12 5.22
N THR A 471 -5.49 -7.18 5.14
CA THR A 471 -6.25 -8.43 5.23
C THR A 471 -5.86 -9.40 4.10
N ASN A 472 -5.92 -8.96 2.84
CA ASN A 472 -5.62 -9.84 1.70
C ASN A 472 -4.15 -10.27 1.69
N PHE A 473 -3.22 -9.35 1.94
CA PHE A 473 -1.78 -9.63 1.95
C PHE A 473 -1.38 -10.60 3.07
N LEU A 474 -1.91 -10.41 4.29
CA LEU A 474 -1.59 -11.30 5.41
C LEU A 474 -2.25 -12.67 5.28
N ALA A 475 -3.45 -12.80 4.71
CA ALA A 475 -4.04 -14.11 4.44
C ALA A 475 -3.13 -14.93 3.50
N ASP A 476 -2.64 -14.31 2.42
CA ASP A 476 -1.71 -14.93 1.48
C ASP A 476 -0.32 -15.22 2.09
N VAL A 477 0.21 -14.31 2.92
CA VAL A 477 1.48 -14.53 3.64
C VAL A 477 1.37 -15.68 4.63
N PHE A 478 0.29 -15.78 5.40
CA PHE A 478 0.12 -16.86 6.37
C PHE A 478 -0.16 -18.20 5.69
N TRP A 479 -0.86 -18.21 4.55
CA TRP A 479 -1.00 -19.39 3.69
C TRP A 479 0.36 -19.88 3.20
N LEU A 480 1.18 -18.99 2.62
CA LEU A 480 2.53 -19.31 2.16
C LEU A 480 3.46 -19.75 3.31
N ALA A 481 3.27 -19.20 4.50
CA ALA A 481 4.08 -19.54 5.67
C ALA A 481 3.85 -20.99 6.16
N LEU A 482 2.71 -21.63 5.84
CA LEU A 482 2.46 -23.05 6.15
C LEU A 482 3.50 -23.98 5.52
N GLU A 483 3.85 -23.70 4.26
CA GLU A 483 4.83 -24.47 3.48
C GLU A 483 6.26 -23.96 3.70
N THR A 484 6.44 -22.63 3.74
CA THR A 484 7.78 -22.01 3.64
C THR A 484 8.36 -21.50 4.95
N GLY A 485 7.54 -21.36 6.01
CA GLY A 485 7.89 -20.69 7.27
C GLY A 485 8.18 -19.18 7.16
N LYS A 486 8.06 -18.58 5.96
CA LYS A 486 8.45 -17.18 5.70
C LYS A 486 7.28 -16.22 5.90
N VAL A 487 7.53 -15.16 6.66
CA VAL A 487 6.62 -14.02 6.83
C VAL A 487 7.19 -12.81 6.08
N VAL A 488 6.38 -12.18 5.24
CA VAL A 488 6.68 -10.90 4.58
C VAL A 488 5.86 -9.81 5.26
N LYS A 489 6.45 -8.64 5.53
CA LYS A 489 5.78 -7.54 6.23
C LYS A 489 5.12 -6.56 5.24
N PRO A 490 3.81 -6.27 5.33
CA PRO A 490 3.22 -5.10 4.69
C PRO A 490 3.54 -3.85 5.51
N VAL A 491 3.97 -2.77 4.86
CA VAL A 491 4.32 -1.50 5.53
C VAL A 491 3.81 -0.32 4.72
N PHE A 492 3.01 0.57 5.31
CA PHE A 492 2.43 1.72 4.60
C PHE A 492 3.13 3.02 5.00
N VAL A 493 3.69 3.75 4.04
CA VAL A 493 4.42 5.01 4.31
C VAL A 493 3.45 6.12 4.68
N ARG A 494 3.75 6.94 5.71
CA ARG A 494 2.91 8.12 6.01
C ARG A 494 3.07 9.19 4.95
N GLN A 495 1.98 9.91 4.68
CA GLN A 495 1.86 10.84 3.55
C GLN A 495 2.26 10.23 2.19
N PRO A 496 1.72 9.03 1.85
CA PRO A 496 2.26 8.15 0.81
C PRO A 496 2.17 8.71 -0.61
N GLY A 497 1.30 9.71 -0.84
CA GLY A 497 1.19 10.41 -2.12
C GLY A 497 2.29 11.44 -2.39
N PHE A 498 3.13 11.80 -1.41
CA PHE A 498 4.09 12.92 -1.53
C PHE A 498 5.54 12.50 -1.81
N LEU A 499 5.90 11.21 -1.79
CA LEU A 499 7.29 10.76 -1.99
C LEU A 499 7.92 11.35 -3.26
N VAL A 500 7.21 11.31 -4.39
CA VAL A 500 7.70 11.87 -5.67
C VAL A 500 7.97 13.38 -5.54
N ALA A 501 7.06 14.15 -4.95
CA ALA A 501 7.24 15.59 -4.78
C ALA A 501 8.35 15.95 -3.77
N LEU A 502 8.52 15.16 -2.70
CA LEU A 502 9.61 15.32 -1.73
C LEU A 502 10.98 14.99 -2.35
N GLY A 503 11.05 13.98 -3.21
CA GLY A 503 12.25 13.66 -3.98
C GLY A 503 12.65 14.73 -4.98
N VAL A 504 11.68 15.33 -5.67
CA VAL A 504 11.93 16.51 -6.52
C VAL A 504 12.39 17.69 -5.68
N TRP A 505 11.80 17.95 -4.51
CA TRP A 505 12.27 19.00 -3.58
C TRP A 505 13.74 18.80 -3.19
N ALA A 506 14.14 17.57 -2.89
CA ALA A 506 15.53 17.24 -2.57
C ALA A 506 16.50 17.47 -3.74
N ALA A 507 16.16 17.00 -4.94
CA ALA A 507 16.99 17.23 -6.14
C ALA A 507 17.19 18.72 -6.43
N ASN A 508 16.16 19.52 -6.14
CA ASN A 508 16.13 20.98 -6.24
C ASN A 508 17.00 21.69 -5.18
N VAL A 509 17.02 21.20 -3.94
CA VAL A 509 17.95 21.65 -2.89
C VAL A 509 19.39 21.35 -3.31
N GLN A 510 19.68 20.14 -3.80
CA GLN A 510 21.04 19.78 -4.24
C GLN A 510 21.49 20.60 -5.45
N LEU A 511 20.60 20.84 -6.43
CA LEU A 511 20.87 21.75 -7.55
C LEU A 511 21.25 23.15 -7.06
N THR A 512 20.58 23.66 -6.02
CA THR A 512 20.89 24.96 -5.42
C THR A 512 22.27 24.98 -4.78
N LYS A 513 22.62 23.96 -3.99
CA LYS A 513 23.95 23.83 -3.35
C LYS A 513 25.07 23.79 -4.39
N ASN A 514 24.95 22.93 -5.40
CA ASN A 514 25.91 22.85 -6.50
C ASN A 514 26.07 24.20 -7.22
N LEU A 515 24.99 24.97 -7.39
CA LEU A 515 25.02 26.30 -8.00
C LEU A 515 25.58 27.40 -7.08
N GLU A 516 25.83 27.13 -5.80
CA GLU A 516 26.45 28.07 -4.86
C GLU A 516 27.91 27.69 -4.55
N GLU A 517 28.27 26.41 -4.68
CA GLU A 517 29.65 25.92 -4.63
C GLU A 517 30.48 26.24 -5.89
N ASN A 518 29.82 26.45 -7.05
CA ASN A 518 30.46 26.79 -8.33
C ASN A 518 30.45 28.32 -8.62
N LYS A 519 30.56 29.18 -7.59
CA LYS A 519 30.51 30.65 -7.71
C LYS A 519 31.66 31.35 -6.99
#